data_AF-A0A522QYL3-F1
#
_entry.id   AF-A0A522QYL3-F1
#
_cell.length_a   1.000
_cell.length_b   1.000
_cell.length_c   1.000
_cell.angle_alpha   90.00
_cell.angle_beta   90.00
_cell.angle_gamma   90.00
#
_symmetry.space_group_name_H-M   'P 1'
#
loop_
_entity.id
_entity.type
_entity.pdbx_description
1 polymer ?
#
loop_
_entity_poly.entity_id
_entity_poly.type
_entity_poly.pdbx_seq_one_letter_code
_entity_poly.pdbx_strand_id
1 'polypeptide(L)' 'TSPRSWLQQKRLEEAHFLLKEKGQTASNIYLDLGFENLSHFSYAFKKKFGHTPAELTNTNRS' A
#
# COMPACT_ATOMS: atom_id res chain seq x y z
N THR A 1 -16.36 -6.76 12.14
CA THR A 1 -16.23 -5.71 11.11
C THR A 1 -16.46 -4.36 11.74
N SER A 2 -15.39 -3.62 12.03
CA SER A 2 -15.49 -2.23 12.48
C SER A 2 -15.30 -1.32 11.26
N PRO A 3 -16.07 -0.23 11.10
CA PRO A 3 -16.00 0.65 9.92
C PRO A 3 -14.60 1.20 9.63
N ARG A 4 -13.76 1.31 10.68
CA ARG A 4 -12.36 1.71 10.60
C ARG A 4 -11.49 0.73 9.81
N SER A 5 -11.78 -0.57 9.86
CA SER A 5 -11.06 -1.61 9.13
C SER A 5 -11.38 -1.58 7.64
N TRP A 6 -12.65 -1.32 7.27
CA TRP A 6 -13.06 -1.22 5.87
C TRP A 6 -12.35 -0.07 5.15
N LEU A 7 -12.25 1.10 5.81
CA LEU A 7 -11.56 2.26 5.24
C LEU A 7 -10.07 1.96 5.02
N GLN A 8 -9.41 1.34 6.00
CA GLN A 8 -8.00 0.94 5.87
C GLN A 8 -7.82 -0.06 4.72
N GLN A 9 -8.73 -1.04 4.60
CA GLN A 9 -8.72 -1.99 3.50
C GLN A 9 -8.84 -1.29 2.15
N LYS A 10 -9.76 -0.34 2.00
CA LYS A 10 -9.92 0.43 0.75
C LYS A 10 -8.67 1.22 0.39
N ARG A 11 -8.03 1.89 1.35
CA ARG A 11 -6.75 2.59 1.12
C ARG A 11 -5.64 1.65 0.65
N LEU A 12 -5.57 0.44 1.23
CA LEU A 12 -4.58 -0.56 0.82
C LEU A 12 -4.86 -1.13 -0.58
N GLU A 13 -6.12 -1.27 -0.98
CA GLU A 13 -6.50 -1.63 -2.36
C GLU A 13 -6.06 -0.58 -3.37
N GLU A 14 -6.33 0.69 -3.09
CA GLU A 14 -5.88 1.81 -3.92
C GLU A 14 -4.35 1.84 -4.02
N ALA A 15 -3.66 1.63 -2.89
CA ALA A 15 -2.20 1.55 -2.89
C ALA A 15 -1.68 0.47 -3.84
N HIS A 16 -2.27 -0.72 -3.78
CA HIS A 16 -1.90 -1.84 -4.63
C HIS A 16 -2.14 -1.52 -6.12
N PHE A 17 -3.23 -0.84 -6.44
CA PHE A 17 -3.51 -0.36 -7.80
C PHE A 17 -2.46 0.65 -8.28
N LEU A 18 -2.13 1.67 -7.47
CA LEU A 18 -1.12 2.67 -7.82
C LEU A 18 0.30 2.08 -7.99
N LEU A 19 0.67 1.12 -7.13
CA LEU A 19 1.96 0.44 -7.23
C LEU A 19 2.04 -0.45 -8.47
N LYS A 20 0.96 -1.17 -8.79
CA LYS A 20 0.93 -2.16 -9.89
C LYS A 20 0.67 -1.52 -11.26
N GLU A 21 -0.32 -0.64 -11.37
CA GLU A 21 -0.76 -0.06 -12.65
C GLU A 21 -0.01 1.23 -12.98
N LYS A 22 0.24 2.08 -11.97
CA LYS A 22 0.92 3.36 -12.18
C LYS A 22 2.43 3.30 -11.94
N GLY A 23 2.96 2.18 -11.46
CA GLY A 23 4.37 2.03 -11.14
C GLY A 23 4.86 3.02 -10.07
N GLN A 24 3.95 3.53 -9.24
CA GLN A 24 4.32 4.45 -8.16
C GLN A 24 5.10 3.71 -7.07
N THR A 25 5.78 4.46 -6.21
CA THR A 25 6.50 3.93 -5.06
C THR A 25 5.68 4.11 -3.79
N ALA A 26 5.85 3.19 -2.84
CA ALA A 26 5.25 3.26 -1.51
C ALA A 26 5.48 4.63 -0.84
N SER A 27 6.68 5.19 -1.00
CA SER A 27 7.10 6.49 -0.48
C SER A 27 6.35 7.67 -1.09
N ASN A 28 5.79 7.54 -2.29
CA ASN A 28 5.02 8.63 -2.91
C ASN A 28 3.54 8.57 -2.54
N ILE A 29 2.99 7.39 -2.27
CA ILE A 29 1.54 7.19 -2.10
C ILE A 29 1.10 7.12 -0.63
N TYR A 30 2.00 6.81 0.32
CA TYR A 30 1.58 6.56 1.71
C TYR A 30 0.89 7.77 2.36
N LEU A 31 1.37 9.00 2.09
CA LEU A 31 0.76 10.23 2.61
C LEU A 31 -0.60 10.50 1.98
N ASP A 32 -0.73 10.29 0.67
CA ASP A 32 -1.96 10.54 -0.10
C ASP A 32 -3.09 9.61 0.36
N LEU A 33 -2.73 8.37 0.69
CA LEU A 33 -3.63 7.37 1.27
C LEU A 33 -3.94 7.62 2.75
N GLY A 34 -3.38 8.68 3.34
CA GLY A 34 -3.60 9.10 4.72
C GLY A 34 -2.95 8.20 5.76
N PHE A 35 -1.77 7.63 5.46
CA PHE A 35 -0.90 7.00 6.44
C PHE A 35 0.10 8.01 6.99
N GLU A 36 0.35 7.97 8.30
CA GLU A 36 1.32 8.87 8.95
C GLU A 36 2.76 8.60 8.54
N ASN A 37 3.12 7.35 8.29
CA ASN A 37 4.48 6.97 7.91
C ASN A 37 4.54 5.68 7.08
N LEU A 38 5.67 5.51 6.40
CA LEU A 38 5.94 4.38 5.52
C LEU A 38 5.95 3.04 6.27
N SER A 39 6.41 3.01 7.53
CA SER A 39 6.47 1.80 8.35
C SER A 39 5.07 1.26 8.66
N HIS A 40 4.16 2.14 9.06
CA HIS A 40 2.76 1.78 9.33
C HIS A 40 2.04 1.32 8.05
N PHE A 41 2.26 2.04 6.94
CA PHE A 41 1.75 1.63 5.63
C PHE A 41 2.28 0.25 5.22
N SER A 42 3.60 0.04 5.26
CA SER A 42 4.25 -1.19 4.85
C SER A 42 3.81 -2.39 5.69
N TYR A 43 3.63 -2.19 7.00
CA TYR A 43 3.10 -3.22 7.89
C TYR A 43 1.66 -3.60 7.54
N ALA A 44 0.80 -2.60 7.34
CA ALA A 44 -0.61 -2.82 6.99
C ALA A 44 -0.76 -3.48 5.60
N PHE A 45 0.03 -3.04 4.62
CA PHE A 45 0.09 -3.61 3.27
C PHE A 45 0.60 -5.05 3.30
N LYS A 46 1.74 -5.25 3.95
CA LYS A 46 2.20 -6.45 4.65
C LYS A 46 1.11 -7.46 4.94
N LYS A 47 0.34 -7.09 5.94
CA LYS A 47 -0.69 -7.90 6.57
C LYS A 47 -1.85 -8.25 5.63
N LYS A 48 -2.14 -7.40 4.63
CA LYS A 48 -3.25 -7.61 3.69
C LYS A 48 -2.84 -8.46 2.48
N PHE A 49 -1.67 -8.21 1.89
CA PHE A 49 -1.25 -8.84 0.62
C PHE A 49 -0.16 -9.90 0.77
N GLY A 50 0.45 -10.02 1.96
CA GLY A 50 1.51 -10.99 2.24
C GLY A 50 2.91 -10.56 1.81
N HIS A 51 3.05 -9.48 1.04
CA HIS A 51 4.32 -8.93 0.56
C HIS A 51 4.36 -7.41 0.76
N THR A 52 5.55 -6.85 0.91
CA THR A 52 5.73 -5.40 1.10
C THR A 52 5.45 -4.63 -0.19
N PRO A 53 5.05 -3.36 -0.10
CA PRO A 53 4.82 -2.55 -1.29
C PRO A 53 6.11 -2.31 -2.09
N ALA A 54 7.28 -2.36 -1.44
CA ALA A 54 8.58 -2.29 -2.09
C ALA A 54 8.88 -3.54 -2.94
N GLU A 55 8.50 -4.74 -2.48
CA GLU A 55 8.61 -5.98 -3.27
C GLU A 55 7.76 -5.88 -4.54
N LEU A 56 6.54 -5.37 -4.44
CA LEU A 56 5.63 -5.21 -5.59
C LEU A 56 6.19 -4.25 -6.66
N THR A 57 6.77 -3.12 -6.26
CA THR A 57 7.37 -2.17 -7.21
C THR A 57 8.63 -2.72 -7.87
N ASN A 58 9.44 -3.54 -7.17
CA ASN A 58 10.68 -4.10 -7.74
C ASN A 58 10.42 -5.20 -8.78
N THR A 59 9.28 -5.89 -8.73
CA THR A 59 8.95 -6.97 -9.68
C THR A 59 8.72 -6.49 -11.13
N ASN A 60 8.38 -5.22 -11.37
CA ASN A 60 8.04 -4.71 -12.71
C ASN A 60 9.20 -4.00 -13.44
N ARG A 61 10.44 -4.17 -12.98
CA ARG A 61 11.65 -3.55 -13.58
C ARG A 61 12.63 -4.57 -14.20
N SER A 62 12.15 -5.74 -14.60
CA SER A 62 12.95 -6.76 -15.31
C SER A 62 12.53 -6.91 -16.76
#